data_AF-A0A7J6WTA5-F1
#
_entry.id   AF-A0A7J6WTA5-F1
#
_cell.length_a   1.000
_cell.length_b   1.000
_cell.length_c   1.000
_cell.angle_alpha   90.00
_cell.angle_beta   90.00
_cell.angle_gamma   90.00
#
_symmetry.space_group_name_H-M   'P 1'
#
loop_
_entity.id
_entity.type
_entity.pdbx_description
1 polymer ?
#
loop_
_entity_poly.entity_id
_entity_poly.type
_entity_poly.pdbx_seq_one_letter_code
_entity_poly.pdbx_strand_id
1 'polypeptide(L)'
;MGGGICSNLRVSFFTESWKRREEHLNEAVSKSKFGKYFKLEARSSTFTKEIRAGTATFLTMAYIITVNATILADSGGTCSVSDCTATTTMEKLGPDCKFKSNIGYMNCLAKIKSDLIVATALSSMIGSFAMGVLANMPLALAPGMGVNAYFAYNLVGFHGSGSMTYNTALAVVLVEGIVFLAIAAIGLRGKLARLIPRPVRLASAAGIGLFIAFTGLQAHDGVGLIGPNSSTLVALAACSSTDPVTGACIG
;
A
#
# COMPACT_ATOMS: atom_id res chain seq x y z
N MET A 1 6.29 -50.46 13.73
CA MET A 1 5.36 -49.61 12.96
C MET A 1 4.12 -49.35 13.83
N GLY A 2 3.96 -48.17 14.42
CA GLY A 2 2.82 -47.93 15.33
C GLY A 2 2.58 -46.51 15.83
N GLY A 3 3.23 -45.48 15.25
CA GLY A 3 3.14 -44.10 15.75
C GLY A 3 2.26 -43.13 14.93
N GLY A 4 1.81 -43.49 13.72
CA GLY A 4 1.18 -42.55 12.77
C GLY A 4 -0.36 -42.45 12.80
N ILE A 5 -1.05 -43.38 13.47
CA ILE A 5 -2.52 -43.46 13.43
C ILE A 5 -3.17 -42.54 14.49
N CYS A 6 -2.48 -42.31 15.62
CA CYS A 6 -3.01 -41.48 16.71
C CYS A 6 -2.89 -39.97 16.45
N SER A 7 -1.95 -39.52 15.61
CA SER A 7 -1.85 -38.09 15.23
C SER A 7 -2.96 -37.67 14.25
N ASN A 8 -3.27 -38.51 13.26
CA ASN A 8 -4.30 -38.24 12.26
C ASN A 8 -5.73 -38.25 12.85
N LEU A 9 -6.01 -39.13 13.82
CA LEU A 9 -7.30 -39.17 14.51
C LEU A 9 -7.53 -37.92 15.38
N ARG A 10 -6.46 -37.43 16.03
CA ARG A 10 -6.52 -36.23 16.88
C ARG A 10 -6.68 -34.96 16.05
N VAL A 11 -6.03 -34.89 14.89
CA VAL A 11 -6.21 -33.80 13.91
C VAL A 11 -7.62 -33.82 13.34
N SER A 12 -8.13 -34.99 12.93
CA SER A 12 -9.50 -35.17 12.40
C SER A 12 -10.59 -34.75 13.40
N PHE A 13 -10.47 -35.15 14.66
CA PHE A 13 -11.39 -34.75 15.72
C PHE A 13 -11.34 -33.25 16.00
N PHE A 14 -10.15 -32.65 15.94
CA PHE A 14 -9.99 -31.21 16.12
C PHE A 14 -10.60 -30.43 14.94
N THR A 15 -10.41 -30.89 13.71
CA THR A 15 -10.99 -30.27 12.51
C THR A 15 -12.52 -30.36 12.50
N GLU A 16 -13.11 -31.50 12.88
CA GLU A 16 -14.57 -31.65 12.95
C GLU A 16 -15.17 -30.81 14.10
N SER A 17 -14.50 -30.76 15.26
CA SER A 17 -14.89 -29.89 16.37
C SER A 17 -14.79 -28.39 16.03
N TRP A 18 -13.79 -28.00 15.23
CA TRP A 18 -13.64 -26.63 14.75
C TRP A 18 -14.69 -26.27 13.70
N LYS A 19 -14.96 -27.17 12.76
CA LYS A 19 -15.96 -26.96 11.71
C LYS A 19 -17.36 -26.78 12.28
N ARG A 20 -17.72 -27.62 13.27
CA ARG A 20 -19.00 -27.52 14.00
C ARG A 20 -19.11 -26.20 14.78
N ARG A 21 -18.02 -25.72 15.40
CA ARG A 21 -17.96 -24.40 16.06
C ARG A 21 -18.04 -23.24 15.06
N GLU A 22 -17.40 -23.38 13.90
CA GLU A 22 -17.42 -22.39 12.82
C GLU A 22 -18.85 -22.21 12.28
N GLU A 23 -19.57 -23.31 12.05
CA GLU A 23 -20.96 -23.31 11.61
C GLU A 23 -21.90 -22.64 12.62
N HIS A 24 -21.77 -23.00 13.91
CA HIS A 24 -22.55 -22.35 14.98
C HIS A 24 -22.28 -20.85 15.09
N LEU A 25 -21.02 -20.42 15.00
CA LEU A 25 -20.67 -19.00 15.02
C LEU A 25 -21.24 -18.27 13.80
N ASN A 26 -21.12 -18.86 12.60
CA ASN A 26 -21.64 -18.28 11.38
C ASN A 26 -23.16 -18.12 11.43
N GLU A 27 -23.89 -19.11 11.93
CA GLU A 27 -25.34 -19.06 12.06
C GLU A 27 -25.79 -18.05 13.13
N ALA A 28 -25.12 -18.02 14.28
CA ALA A 28 -25.40 -17.07 15.36
C ALA A 28 -25.18 -15.61 14.90
N VAL A 29 -24.08 -15.34 14.20
CA VAL A 29 -23.78 -14.00 13.68
C VAL A 29 -24.71 -13.63 12.53
N SER A 30 -25.06 -14.55 11.63
CA SER A 30 -26.01 -14.31 10.53
C SER A 30 -27.39 -13.88 11.05
N LYS A 31 -27.90 -14.57 12.08
CA LYS A 31 -29.21 -14.26 12.69
C LYS A 31 -29.21 -12.99 13.55
N SER A 32 -28.04 -12.50 13.96
CA SER A 32 -27.89 -11.31 14.78
C SER A 32 -28.25 -10.01 14.04
N LYS A 33 -28.41 -8.90 14.78
CA LYS A 33 -28.60 -7.56 14.19
C LYS A 33 -27.44 -7.17 13.26
N PHE A 34 -26.23 -7.63 13.55
CA PHE A 34 -25.04 -7.40 12.73
C PHE A 34 -25.15 -8.10 11.37
N GLY A 35 -25.48 -9.39 11.35
CA GLY A 35 -25.66 -10.15 10.12
C GLY A 35 -26.80 -9.61 9.23
N LYS A 36 -27.88 -9.14 9.86
CA LYS A 36 -28.99 -8.46 9.17
C LYS A 36 -28.59 -7.09 8.62
N TYR A 37 -27.80 -6.30 9.34
CA TYR A 37 -27.30 -5.00 8.89
C TYR A 37 -26.41 -5.15 7.65
N PHE A 38 -25.42 -6.04 7.70
CA PHE A 38 -24.48 -6.30 6.59
C PHE A 38 -25.06 -7.21 5.50
N LYS A 39 -26.30 -7.69 5.67
CA LYS A 39 -27.02 -8.54 4.73
C LYS A 39 -26.20 -9.78 4.31
N LEU A 40 -25.56 -10.45 5.28
CA LEU A 40 -24.64 -11.58 5.03
C LEU A 40 -25.31 -12.72 4.24
N GLU A 41 -26.53 -13.10 4.64
CA GLU A 41 -27.32 -14.16 4.00
C GLU A 41 -27.71 -13.80 2.56
N ALA A 42 -28.13 -12.55 2.32
CA ALA A 42 -28.45 -12.06 0.98
C ALA A 42 -27.21 -11.95 0.06
N ARG A 43 -26.01 -11.93 0.63
CA ARG A 43 -24.72 -11.91 -0.09
C ARG A 43 -24.09 -13.29 -0.23
N SER A 44 -24.75 -14.36 0.21
CA SER A 44 -24.21 -15.72 0.23
C SER A 44 -22.84 -15.84 0.93
N SER A 45 -22.59 -14.98 1.93
CA SER A 45 -21.31 -14.91 2.65
C SER A 45 -21.48 -15.30 4.13
N THR A 46 -20.39 -15.76 4.74
CA THR A 46 -20.35 -16.17 6.16
C THR A 46 -19.38 -15.30 6.94
N PHE A 47 -19.60 -15.16 8.25
CA PHE A 47 -18.76 -14.33 9.12
C PHE A 47 -17.29 -14.74 9.06
N THR A 48 -16.99 -16.04 9.06
CA THR A 48 -15.61 -16.52 8.94
C THR A 48 -14.98 -16.27 7.58
N LYS A 49 -15.75 -16.31 6.48
CA LYS A 49 -15.26 -15.94 5.14
C LYS A 49 -14.93 -14.44 5.10
N GLU A 50 -15.80 -13.59 5.66
CA GLU A 50 -15.57 -12.15 5.72
C GLU A 50 -14.35 -11.80 6.58
N ILE A 51 -14.14 -12.48 7.72
CA ILE A 51 -12.92 -12.29 8.52
C ILE A 51 -11.68 -12.67 7.72
N ARG A 52 -11.68 -13.84 7.06
CA ARG A 52 -10.53 -14.27 6.25
C ARG A 52 -10.23 -13.30 5.11
N ALA A 53 -11.27 -12.86 4.40
CA ALA A 53 -11.14 -11.83 3.36
C ALA A 53 -10.59 -10.51 3.94
N GLY A 54 -11.15 -10.05 5.07
CA GLY A 54 -10.71 -8.85 5.77
C GLY A 54 -9.25 -8.93 6.24
N THR A 55 -8.80 -10.09 6.73
CA THR A 55 -7.38 -10.28 7.11
C THR A 55 -6.44 -10.23 5.89
N ALA A 56 -6.83 -10.80 4.75
CA ALA A 56 -6.05 -10.71 3.52
C ALA A 56 -5.99 -9.25 3.02
N THR A 57 -7.11 -8.53 3.09
CA THR A 57 -7.15 -7.10 2.76
C THR A 57 -6.32 -6.27 3.74
N PHE A 58 -6.35 -6.56 5.03
CA PHE A 58 -5.54 -5.86 6.03
C PHE A 58 -4.04 -5.97 5.73
N LEU A 59 -3.54 -7.18 5.43
CA LEU A 59 -2.13 -7.39 5.11
C LEU A 59 -1.72 -6.65 3.83
N THR A 60 -2.56 -6.69 2.80
CA THR A 60 -2.29 -5.96 1.55
C THR A 60 -2.31 -4.44 1.75
N MET A 61 -3.25 -3.92 2.54
CA MET A 61 -3.31 -2.49 2.88
C MET A 61 -2.11 -2.03 3.71
N ALA A 62 -1.68 -2.83 4.70
CA ALA A 62 -0.51 -2.53 5.54
C ALA A 62 0.75 -2.34 4.69
N TYR A 63 0.95 -3.21 3.70
CA TYR A 63 2.05 -3.09 2.74
C TYR A 63 1.93 -1.84 1.85
N ILE A 64 0.73 -1.57 1.32
CA ILE A 64 0.51 -0.38 0.46
C ILE A 64 0.80 0.92 1.23
N ILE A 65 0.45 1.00 2.52
CA ILE A 65 0.69 2.19 3.35
C ILE A 65 2.19 2.49 3.45
N THR A 66 3.03 1.47 3.68
CA THR A 66 4.48 1.67 3.81
C THR A 66 5.11 2.02 2.46
N VAL A 67 4.74 1.29 1.40
CA VAL A 67 5.26 1.53 0.04
C VAL A 67 4.89 2.92 -0.46
N ASN A 68 3.64 3.34 -0.22
CA ASN A 68 3.19 4.68 -0.60
C ASN A 68 4.02 5.79 0.05
N ALA A 69 4.35 5.62 1.33
CA ALA A 69 5.18 6.58 2.04
C ALA A 69 6.62 6.61 1.53
N THR A 70 7.19 5.46 1.15
CA THR A 70 8.50 5.39 0.49
C THR A 70 8.49 6.18 -0.82
N ILE A 71 7.54 5.90 -1.72
CA ILE A 71 7.44 6.57 -3.03
C ILE A 71 7.26 8.08 -2.88
N LEU A 72 6.40 8.53 -1.96
CA LEU A 72 6.17 9.95 -1.74
C LEU A 72 7.37 10.64 -1.09
N ALA A 73 8.12 9.95 -0.22
CA ALA A 73 9.33 10.50 0.39
C ALA A 73 10.44 10.74 -0.65
N ASP A 74 10.51 9.93 -1.72
CA ASP A 74 11.46 10.11 -2.83
C ASP A 74 11.28 11.45 -3.56
N SER A 75 10.09 12.06 -3.50
CA SER A 75 9.86 13.41 -4.03
C SER A 75 10.61 14.50 -3.27
N GLY A 76 11.19 14.17 -2.11
CA GLY A 76 11.77 15.13 -1.15
C GLY A 76 10.75 15.73 -0.19
N GLY A 77 9.45 15.57 -0.44
CA GLY A 77 8.38 16.04 0.44
C GLY A 77 8.52 17.53 0.78
N THR A 78 8.39 17.84 2.07
CA THR A 78 8.62 19.17 2.62
C THR A 78 10.09 19.47 2.95
N CYS A 79 11.01 18.51 2.75
CA CYS A 79 12.43 18.71 3.04
C CYS A 79 13.07 19.62 1.98
N SER A 80 13.86 20.58 2.44
CA SER A 80 14.56 21.53 1.58
C SER A 80 16.06 21.54 1.84
N VAL A 81 16.80 22.35 1.09
CA VAL A 81 18.25 22.55 1.27
C VAL A 81 18.60 23.10 2.66
N SER A 82 17.63 23.68 3.38
CA SER A 82 17.79 24.16 4.76
C SER A 82 17.97 23.04 5.79
N ASP A 83 17.49 21.83 5.47
CA ASP A 83 17.58 20.68 6.37
C ASP A 83 18.91 19.92 6.22
N CYS A 84 19.75 20.34 5.26
CA CYS A 84 21.08 19.80 5.06
C CYS A 84 22.03 20.30 6.17
N THR A 85 22.67 19.37 6.90
CA THR A 85 23.75 19.72 7.84
C THR A 85 25.03 19.98 7.06
N ALA A 86 25.72 21.08 7.35
CA ALA A 86 27.05 21.33 6.80
C ALA A 86 28.07 20.37 7.43
N THR A 87 28.51 19.36 6.70
CA THR A 87 29.60 18.48 7.12
C THR A 87 30.91 19.29 7.10
N THR A 88 31.78 19.09 8.10
CA THR A 88 32.98 19.88 8.43
C THR A 88 34.09 19.97 7.37
N THR A 89 33.81 19.60 6.12
CA THR A 89 34.73 19.69 4.98
C THR A 89 34.02 20.40 3.82
N MET A 90 34.22 21.71 3.71
CA MET A 90 34.13 22.56 2.50
C MET A 90 33.14 22.21 1.36
N GLU A 91 32.00 21.55 1.61
CA GLU A 91 30.90 21.50 0.66
C GLU A 91 30.08 22.78 0.84
N LYS A 92 30.19 23.69 -0.13
CA LYS A 92 29.24 24.79 -0.26
C LYS A 92 27.82 24.20 -0.17
N LEU A 93 26.98 24.82 0.65
CA LEU A 93 25.55 24.53 0.76
C LEU A 93 24.87 24.84 -0.59
N GLY A 94 25.07 23.95 -1.55
CA GLY A 94 24.49 23.97 -2.88
C GLY A 94 23.25 23.08 -2.96
N PRO A 95 22.47 23.18 -4.04
CA PRO A 95 21.31 22.33 -4.28
C PRO A 95 21.65 20.83 -4.32
N ASP A 96 22.93 20.49 -4.49
CA ASP A 96 23.44 19.11 -4.60
C ASP A 96 23.36 18.32 -3.29
N CYS A 97 23.15 18.98 -2.14
CA CYS A 97 23.03 18.29 -0.85
C CYS A 97 21.81 17.35 -0.80
N LYS A 98 20.84 17.52 -1.69
CA LYS A 98 19.66 16.67 -1.82
C LYS A 98 19.93 15.34 -2.53
N PHE A 99 20.96 15.29 -3.36
CA PHE A 99 21.31 14.10 -4.17
C PHE A 99 22.49 13.33 -3.60
N LYS A 100 23.21 13.90 -2.63
CA LYS A 100 24.31 13.26 -1.91
C LYS A 100 23.87 12.84 -0.51
N SER A 101 24.50 11.78 0.00
CA SER A 101 24.23 11.28 1.35
C SER A 101 24.53 12.35 2.41
N ASN A 102 23.47 12.91 3.00
CA ASN A 102 23.55 13.96 4.02
C ASN A 102 22.70 13.56 5.23
N ILE A 103 23.31 13.55 6.42
CA ILE A 103 22.64 13.11 7.65
C ILE A 103 21.40 13.97 7.99
N GLY A 104 21.50 15.29 7.84
CA GLY A 104 20.37 16.19 8.13
C GLY A 104 19.18 15.95 7.20
N TYR A 105 19.45 15.80 5.90
CA TYR A 105 18.43 15.56 4.89
C TYR A 105 17.78 14.18 5.06
N MET A 106 18.57 13.13 5.34
CA MET A 106 18.06 11.79 5.60
C MET A 106 17.18 11.72 6.85
N ASN A 107 17.52 12.47 7.91
CA ASN A 107 16.68 12.58 9.10
C ASN A 107 15.33 13.25 8.78
N CYS A 108 15.33 14.29 7.94
CA CYS A 108 14.10 14.93 7.49
C CYS A 108 13.24 13.95 6.65
N LEU A 109 13.83 13.24 5.69
CA LEU A 109 13.13 12.24 4.88
C LEU A 109 12.55 11.11 5.72
N ALA A 110 13.31 10.60 6.69
CA ALA A 110 12.85 9.56 7.60
C ALA A 110 11.64 10.03 8.42
N LYS A 111 11.67 11.28 8.90
CA LYS A 111 10.54 11.89 9.62
C LYS A 111 9.30 11.99 8.73
N ILE A 112 9.46 12.50 7.50
CA ILE A 112 8.35 12.59 6.53
C ILE A 112 7.78 11.20 6.22
N LYS A 113 8.62 10.18 6.03
CA LYS A 113 8.16 8.81 5.77
C LYS A 113 7.27 8.31 6.90
N SER A 114 7.67 8.50 8.16
CA SER A 114 6.84 8.14 9.33
C SER A 114 5.53 8.93 9.39
N ASP A 115 5.58 10.25 9.15
CA ASP A 115 4.39 11.10 9.16
C ASP A 115 3.38 10.70 8.07
N LEU A 116 3.87 10.37 6.87
CA LEU A 116 3.05 9.88 5.76
C LEU A 116 2.41 8.52 6.05
N ILE A 117 3.12 7.59 6.69
CA ILE A 117 2.57 6.29 7.11
C ILE A 117 1.38 6.52 8.05
N VAL A 118 1.57 7.36 9.08
CA VAL A 118 0.54 7.64 10.08
C VAL A 118 -0.66 8.35 9.45
N ALA A 119 -0.42 9.39 8.64
CA ALA A 119 -1.49 10.13 7.96
C ALA A 119 -2.30 9.25 7.00
N THR A 120 -1.62 8.38 6.24
CA THR A 120 -2.27 7.47 5.29
C THR A 120 -3.06 6.38 6.00
N ALA A 121 -2.53 5.83 7.10
CA ALA A 121 -3.24 4.84 7.91
C ALA A 121 -4.52 5.41 8.52
N LEU A 122 -4.45 6.61 9.11
CA LEU A 122 -5.60 7.28 9.71
C LEU A 122 -6.68 7.64 8.68
N SER A 123 -6.29 8.22 7.55
CA SER A 123 -7.24 8.56 6.47
C SER A 123 -7.89 7.32 5.85
N SER A 124 -7.13 6.24 5.63
CA SER A 124 -7.65 4.97 5.11
C SER A 124 -8.60 4.29 6.09
N MET A 125 -8.31 4.37 7.40
CA MET A 125 -9.18 3.86 8.46
C MET A 125 -10.51 4.60 8.48
N ILE A 126 -10.49 5.94 8.49
CA ILE A 126 -11.69 6.77 8.50
C ILE A 126 -12.52 6.51 7.23
N GLY A 127 -11.87 6.48 6.06
CA GLY A 127 -12.54 6.20 4.79
C GLY A 127 -13.19 4.82 4.74
N SER A 128 -12.44 3.78 5.12
CA SER A 128 -12.95 2.40 5.12
C SER A 128 -14.09 2.21 6.14
N PHE A 129 -13.98 2.85 7.30
CA PHE A 129 -15.04 2.84 8.31
C PHE A 129 -16.30 3.55 7.81
N ALA A 130 -16.17 4.74 7.22
CA ALA A 130 -17.28 5.47 6.63
C ALA A 130 -17.96 4.67 5.51
N MET A 131 -17.20 3.99 4.66
CA MET A 131 -17.76 3.13 3.61
C MET A 131 -18.49 1.90 4.18
N GLY A 132 -17.95 1.30 5.23
CA GLY A 132 -18.57 0.16 5.91
C GLY A 132 -19.88 0.54 6.60
N VAL A 133 -19.89 1.66 7.35
CA VAL A 133 -21.06 2.09 8.13
C VAL A 133 -22.10 2.78 7.26
N LEU A 134 -21.73 3.80 6.48
CA LEU A 134 -22.69 4.63 5.75
C LEU A 134 -23.16 3.99 4.44
N ALA A 135 -22.22 3.41 3.70
CA ALA A 135 -22.51 2.81 2.39
C ALA A 135 -22.88 1.31 2.49
N ASN A 136 -22.67 0.66 3.64
CA ASN A 136 -22.91 -0.76 3.86
C ASN A 136 -22.29 -1.63 2.75
N MET A 137 -21.10 -1.24 2.27
CA MET A 137 -20.34 -1.94 1.25
C MET A 137 -18.99 -2.37 1.82
N PRO A 138 -18.59 -3.64 1.65
CA PRO A 138 -17.34 -4.18 2.20
C PRO A 138 -16.18 -3.81 1.25
N LEU A 139 -15.88 -2.52 1.17
CA LEU A 139 -14.82 -1.98 0.32
C LEU A 139 -13.78 -1.29 1.19
N ALA A 140 -12.57 -1.85 1.23
CA ALA A 140 -11.42 -1.19 1.83
C ALA A 140 -10.95 -0.07 0.90
N LEU A 141 -10.69 1.10 1.47
CA LEU A 141 -10.13 2.24 0.76
C LEU A 141 -8.66 2.40 1.13
N ALA A 142 -7.83 2.57 0.11
CA ALA A 142 -6.39 2.76 0.19
C ALA A 142 -5.94 3.90 -0.74
N PRO A 143 -4.76 4.48 -0.52
CA PRO A 143 -4.15 5.39 -1.47
C PRO A 143 -3.84 4.68 -2.81
N GLY A 144 -4.02 5.40 -3.92
CA GLY A 144 -3.67 4.91 -5.24
C GLY A 144 -2.17 4.99 -5.49
N MET A 145 -1.48 3.85 -5.57
CA MET A 145 -0.01 3.83 -5.75
C MET A 145 0.45 4.47 -7.08
N GLY A 146 -0.31 4.30 -8.17
CA GLY A 146 0.09 4.81 -9.49
C GLY A 146 0.09 6.33 -9.60
N VAL A 147 -0.93 7.00 -9.04
CA VAL A 147 -0.99 8.47 -9.03
C VAL A 147 0.09 9.07 -8.13
N ASN A 148 0.46 8.38 -7.05
CA ASN A 148 1.51 8.82 -6.14
C ASN A 148 2.91 8.64 -6.74
N ALA A 149 3.13 7.60 -7.53
CA ALA A 149 4.36 7.46 -8.33
C ALA A 149 4.46 8.54 -9.43
N TYR A 150 3.36 8.84 -10.12
CA TYR A 150 3.33 9.94 -11.08
C TYR A 150 3.60 11.29 -10.39
N PHE A 151 2.98 11.52 -9.23
CA PHE A 151 3.21 12.69 -8.41
C PHE A 151 4.69 12.84 -8.01
N ALA A 152 5.30 11.78 -7.48
CA ALA A 152 6.66 11.83 -6.97
C ALA A 152 7.71 11.94 -8.08
N TYR A 153 7.58 11.15 -9.15
CA TYR A 153 8.63 11.04 -10.17
C TYR A 153 8.43 11.95 -11.39
N ASN A 154 7.18 12.31 -11.76
CA ASN A 154 6.91 13.12 -12.96
C ASN A 154 6.54 14.58 -12.63
N LEU A 155 5.73 14.83 -11.58
CA LEU A 155 5.32 16.19 -11.21
C LEU A 155 6.40 16.90 -10.39
N VAL A 156 6.71 16.35 -9.21
CA VAL A 156 7.67 16.94 -8.26
C VAL A 156 9.11 16.55 -8.61
N GLY A 157 9.31 15.36 -9.17
CA GLY A 157 10.63 14.82 -9.48
C GLY A 157 11.39 14.35 -8.24
N PHE A 158 12.42 13.52 -8.45
CA PHE A 158 13.24 12.98 -7.37
C PHE A 158 13.91 14.13 -6.58
N HIS A 159 13.68 14.17 -5.26
CA HIS A 159 14.08 15.27 -4.37
C HIS A 159 13.72 16.70 -4.83
N GLY A 160 12.63 16.86 -5.59
CA GLY A 160 12.16 18.16 -6.06
C GLY A 160 12.91 18.69 -7.27
N SER A 161 13.49 17.80 -8.09
CA SER A 161 14.14 18.13 -9.37
C SER A 161 13.17 18.47 -10.50
N GLY A 162 11.86 18.25 -10.30
CA GLY A 162 10.83 18.46 -11.30
C GLY A 162 10.46 19.93 -11.50
N SER A 163 9.49 20.14 -12.40
CA SER A 163 9.03 21.48 -12.80
C SER A 163 8.11 22.15 -11.78
N MET A 164 7.54 21.38 -10.83
CA MET A 164 6.56 21.84 -9.85
C MET A 164 7.07 21.60 -8.44
N THR A 165 6.90 22.57 -7.55
CA THR A 165 7.22 22.40 -6.12
C THR A 165 6.20 21.49 -5.45
N TYR A 166 6.63 20.76 -4.41
CA TYR A 166 5.80 19.83 -3.66
C TYR A 166 4.48 20.46 -3.15
N ASN A 167 4.55 21.69 -2.63
CA ASN A 167 3.38 22.42 -2.13
C ASN A 167 2.36 22.74 -3.23
N THR A 168 2.84 23.16 -4.41
CA THR A 168 1.96 23.43 -5.56
C THR A 168 1.33 22.15 -6.06
N ALA A 169 2.09 21.06 -6.12
CA ALA A 169 1.56 19.76 -6.51
C ALA A 169 0.47 19.27 -5.54
N LEU A 170 0.64 19.43 -4.22
CA LEU A 170 -0.39 19.11 -3.23
C LEU A 170 -1.65 19.97 -3.39
N ALA A 171 -1.51 21.25 -3.71
CA ALA A 171 -2.66 22.12 -3.99
C ALA A 171 -3.45 21.63 -5.21
N VAL A 172 -2.77 21.16 -6.25
CA VAL A 172 -3.43 20.54 -7.43
C VAL A 172 -4.19 19.29 -7.03
N VAL A 173 -3.62 18.41 -6.21
CA VAL A 173 -4.31 17.20 -5.71
C VAL A 173 -5.55 17.56 -4.88
N LEU A 174 -5.48 18.60 -4.05
CA LEU A 174 -6.64 19.08 -3.29
C LEU A 174 -7.76 19.57 -4.22
N VAL A 175 -7.41 20.36 -5.24
CA VAL A 175 -8.39 20.85 -6.23
C VAL A 175 -9.00 19.68 -7.02
N GLU A 176 -8.18 18.70 -7.43
CA GLU A 176 -8.64 17.49 -8.09
C GLU A 176 -9.63 16.70 -7.21
N GLY A 177 -9.35 16.57 -5.91
CA GLY A 177 -10.26 15.96 -4.95
C GLY A 177 -11.61 16.70 -4.83
N ILE A 178 -11.61 18.03 -4.83
CA ILE A 178 -12.85 18.84 -4.81
C ILE A 178 -13.65 18.63 -6.10
N VAL A 179 -12.98 18.65 -7.26
CA VAL A 179 -13.60 18.38 -8.56
C VAL A 179 -14.19 16.97 -8.59
N PHE A 180 -13.47 15.97 -8.09
CA PHE A 180 -13.95 14.59 -8.01
C PHE A 180 -15.17 14.46 -7.10
N LEU A 181 -15.19 15.16 -5.95
CA LEU A 181 -16.32 15.18 -5.04
C LEU A 181 -17.56 15.79 -5.71
N ALA A 182 -17.40 16.89 -6.45
CA ALA A 182 -18.49 17.51 -7.21
C ALA A 182 -19.05 16.55 -8.28
N ILE A 183 -18.17 15.87 -9.03
CA ILE A 183 -18.55 14.86 -10.03
C ILE A 183 -19.28 13.68 -9.37
N ALA A 184 -18.82 13.25 -8.19
CA ALA A 184 -19.45 12.17 -7.43
C ALA A 184 -20.84 12.57 -6.92
N ALA A 185 -21.03 13.82 -6.48
CA ALA A 185 -22.32 14.34 -6.03
C ALA A 185 -23.36 14.41 -7.16
N ILE A 186 -22.93 14.71 -8.39
CA ILE A 186 -23.79 14.71 -9.60
C ILE A 186 -24.15 13.28 -10.04
N GLY A 187 -23.55 12.24 -9.44
CA GLY A 187 -23.81 10.83 -9.76
C GLY A 187 -23.11 10.34 -11.03
N LEU A 188 -22.20 11.14 -11.62
CA LEU A 188 -21.52 10.83 -12.87
C LEU A 188 -20.48 9.69 -12.71
N ARG A 189 -20.03 9.43 -11.48
CA ARG A 189 -19.07 8.35 -11.14
C ARG A 189 -19.46 6.98 -11.73
N GLY A 190 -20.76 6.65 -11.68
CA GLY A 190 -21.26 5.35 -12.15
C GLY A 190 -21.26 5.24 -13.68
N LYS A 191 -21.50 6.36 -14.38
CA LYS A 191 -21.45 6.42 -15.85
C LYS A 191 -20.01 6.32 -16.34
N LEU A 192 -19.08 7.01 -15.67
CA LEU A 192 -17.65 6.92 -15.98
C LEU A 192 -17.11 5.50 -15.79
N ALA A 193 -17.47 4.83 -14.70
CA ALA A 193 -17.07 3.44 -14.47
C ALA A 193 -17.62 2.45 -15.52
N ARG A 194 -18.78 2.75 -16.12
CA ARG A 194 -19.38 1.95 -17.21
C ARG A 194 -18.73 2.20 -18.57
N LEU A 195 -18.11 3.35 -18.78
CA LEU A 195 -17.37 3.67 -20.01
C LEU A 195 -16.08 2.85 -20.14
N ILE A 196 -15.52 2.36 -19.03
CA ILE A 196 -14.30 1.55 -19.05
C ILE A 196 -14.62 0.14 -19.60
N PRO A 197 -14.03 -0.27 -20.74
CA PRO A 197 -14.32 -1.57 -21.34
C PRO A 197 -13.76 -2.71 -20.49
N ARG A 198 -14.44 -3.87 -20.52
CA ARG A 198 -14.07 -5.05 -19.70
C ARG A 198 -12.59 -5.47 -19.83
N PRO A 199 -11.96 -5.47 -21.03
CA PRO A 199 -10.55 -5.82 -21.17
C PRO A 199 -9.63 -4.89 -20.37
N VAL A 200 -9.90 -3.58 -20.37
CA VAL A 200 -9.12 -2.58 -19.62
C VAL A 200 -9.26 -2.81 -18.11
N ARG A 201 -10.46 -3.15 -17.63
CA ARG A 201 -10.69 -3.46 -16.22
C ARG A 201 -9.92 -4.71 -15.77
N LEU A 202 -9.90 -5.77 -16.57
CA LEU A 202 -9.15 -7.00 -16.27
C LEU A 202 -7.64 -6.76 -16.34
N ALA A 203 -7.16 -6.04 -17.37
CA ALA A 203 -5.76 -5.68 -17.51
C ALA A 203 -5.27 -4.79 -16.36
N SER A 204 -6.09 -3.85 -15.89
CA SER A 204 -5.77 -3.02 -14.73
C SER A 204 -5.58 -3.86 -13.46
N ALA A 205 -6.48 -4.81 -13.21
CA ALA A 205 -6.37 -5.70 -12.06
C ALA A 205 -5.10 -6.58 -12.12
N ALA A 206 -4.81 -7.15 -13.30
CA ALA A 206 -3.59 -7.92 -13.52
C ALA A 206 -2.32 -7.06 -13.35
N GLY A 207 -2.32 -5.83 -13.86
CA GLY A 207 -1.21 -4.88 -13.74
C GLY A 207 -0.95 -4.45 -12.30
N ILE A 208 -2.00 -4.15 -11.53
CA ILE A 208 -1.88 -3.83 -10.09
C ILE A 208 -1.31 -5.02 -9.33
N GLY A 209 -1.78 -6.25 -9.62
CA GLY A 209 -1.28 -7.46 -8.99
C GLY A 209 0.20 -7.73 -9.31
N LEU A 210 0.59 -7.60 -10.58
CA LEU A 210 1.99 -7.76 -11.00
C LEU A 210 2.89 -6.68 -10.39
N PHE A 211 2.40 -5.44 -10.30
CA PHE A 211 3.14 -4.34 -9.68
C PHE A 211 3.37 -4.59 -8.18
N ILE A 212 2.34 -4.99 -7.43
CA ILE A 212 2.48 -5.33 -6.00
C ILE A 212 3.42 -6.53 -5.81
N ALA A 213 3.34 -7.54 -6.69
CA ALA A 213 4.24 -8.68 -6.66
C ALA A 213 5.70 -8.26 -6.92
N PHE A 214 5.93 -7.36 -7.87
CA PHE A 214 7.24 -6.83 -8.20
C PHE A 214 7.84 -6.00 -7.04
N THR A 215 7.08 -5.04 -6.48
CA THR A 215 7.55 -4.23 -5.36
C THR A 215 7.81 -5.10 -4.12
N GLY A 216 7.03 -6.16 -3.90
CA GLY A 216 7.23 -7.11 -2.80
C GLY A 216 8.48 -8.00 -2.98
N LEU A 217 9.00 -8.09 -4.20
CA LEU A 217 10.23 -8.84 -4.51
C LEU A 217 11.49 -7.97 -4.36
N GLN A 218 11.34 -6.65 -4.28
CA GLN A 218 12.44 -5.69 -4.18
C GLN A 218 13.09 -5.68 -2.79
N ALA A 219 14.39 -5.37 -2.72
CA ALA A 219 15.17 -5.38 -1.46
C ALA A 219 14.75 -4.32 -0.43
N HIS A 220 14.31 -3.14 -0.87
CA HIS A 220 14.01 -2.04 0.04
C HIS A 220 12.65 -2.18 0.76
N ASP A 221 11.68 -2.89 0.17
CA ASP A 221 10.31 -2.97 0.68
C ASP A 221 9.82 -4.43 0.90
N GLY A 222 10.62 -5.45 0.56
CA GLY A 222 10.15 -6.84 0.51
C GLY A 222 11.21 -7.92 0.74
N VAL A 223 11.11 -9.04 0.02
CA VAL A 223 11.94 -10.26 0.24
C VAL A 223 13.37 -10.11 -0.30
N GLY A 224 13.65 -9.07 -1.09
CA GLY A 224 15.01 -8.82 -1.62
C GLY A 224 15.51 -9.84 -2.65
N LEU A 225 14.59 -10.45 -3.38
CA LEU A 225 14.89 -11.36 -4.48
C LEU A 225 15.26 -10.60 -5.77
N ILE A 226 14.82 -9.35 -5.91
CA ILE A 226 15.12 -8.46 -7.04
C ILE A 226 15.81 -7.18 -6.53
N GLY A 227 16.84 -6.74 -7.25
CA GLY A 227 17.58 -5.51 -6.99
C GLY A 227 17.91 -4.75 -8.27
N PRO A 228 18.34 -3.49 -8.16
CA PRO A 228 18.70 -2.68 -9.31
C PRO A 228 20.05 -3.12 -9.92
N ASN A 229 20.16 -3.03 -11.24
CA ASN A 229 21.42 -3.23 -11.97
C ASN A 229 21.58 -2.10 -12.99
N SER A 230 22.78 -1.54 -13.11
CA SER A 230 23.09 -0.42 -14.01
C SER A 230 22.86 -0.74 -15.50
N SER A 231 22.86 -2.02 -15.88
CA SER A 231 22.70 -2.46 -17.28
C SER A 231 21.26 -2.84 -17.67
N THR A 232 20.49 -3.43 -16.75
CA THR A 232 19.16 -3.99 -17.04
C THR A 232 18.03 -3.37 -16.23
N LEU A 233 18.34 -2.36 -15.39
CA LEU A 233 17.43 -1.73 -14.41
C LEU A 233 16.94 -2.68 -13.29
N VAL A 234 16.89 -3.98 -13.55
CA VAL A 234 16.39 -5.04 -12.68
C VAL A 234 17.30 -6.27 -12.83
N ALA A 235 17.74 -6.86 -11.71
CA ALA A 235 18.47 -8.11 -11.65
C ALA A 235 17.98 -8.96 -10.47
N LEU A 236 18.25 -10.28 -10.51
CA LEU A 236 18.08 -11.12 -9.33
C LEU A 236 19.13 -10.72 -8.28
N ALA A 237 18.68 -10.35 -7.08
CA ALA A 237 19.52 -9.94 -5.96
C ALA A 237 19.80 -11.07 -4.95
N ALA A 238 19.51 -12.32 -5.31
CA ALA A 238 19.75 -13.50 -4.47
C ALA A 238 21.25 -13.83 -4.38
N CYS A 239 21.99 -13.03 -3.60
CA CYS A 239 23.43 -13.22 -3.38
C CYS A 239 23.76 -13.29 -1.89
N SER A 240 24.88 -13.94 -1.58
CA SER A 240 25.31 -14.21 -0.19
C SER A 240 25.67 -12.93 0.58
N SER A 241 26.05 -11.87 -0.14
CA SER A 241 26.34 -10.54 0.40
C SER A 241 25.73 -9.46 -0.51
N THR A 242 25.01 -8.52 0.08
CA THR A 242 24.34 -7.42 -0.63
C THR A 242 24.84 -6.08 -0.11
N ASP A 243 25.01 -5.12 -1.02
CA ASP A 243 25.31 -3.74 -0.67
C ASP A 243 24.06 -3.11 0.01
N PRO A 244 24.17 -2.63 1.27
CA PRO A 244 23.03 -2.07 1.99
C PRO A 244 22.48 -0.78 1.39
N VAL A 245 23.23 -0.10 0.51
CA VAL A 245 22.85 1.19 -0.08
C VAL A 245 22.26 1.01 -1.48
N THR A 246 22.86 0.13 -2.29
CA THR A 246 22.43 -0.07 -3.68
C THR A 246 21.54 -1.29 -3.88
N GLY A 247 21.50 -2.23 -2.93
CA GLY A 247 20.82 -3.51 -3.09
C GLY A 247 21.46 -4.40 -4.17
N ALA A 248 22.65 -4.03 -4.67
CA ALA A 248 23.41 -4.82 -5.61
C ALA A 248 24.09 -6.00 -4.91
N CYS A 249 24.19 -7.12 -5.63
CA CYS A 249 24.96 -8.27 -5.17
C CYS A 249 26.46 -7.95 -5.13
N ILE A 250 27.07 -8.13 -3.96
CA ILE A 250 28.52 -8.12 -3.80
C ILE A 250 28.97 -9.59 -3.76
N GLY A 251 29.15 -10.20 -4.92
CA GLY A 251 29.62 -11.58 -5.07
C GLY A 251 28.51 -12.58 -5.34
#